data_AF-A0A0B8NHK5-F1
#
_entry.id   AF-A0A0B8NHK5-F1
#
_cell.length_a   1.000
_cell.length_b   1.000
_cell.length_c   1.000
_cell.angle_alpha   90.00
_cell.angle_beta   90.00
_cell.angle_gamma   90.00
#
_symmetry.space_group_name_H-M   'P 1'
#
loop_
_entity.id
_entity.type
_entity.pdbx_description
1 polymer ?
#
loop_
_entity_poly.entity_id
_entity_poly.type
_entity_poly.pdbx_seq_one_letter_code
_entity_poly.pdbx_strand_id
1 'polypeptide(L)'
;MQLHELVNTLGQDLQRRYGEKVHKLTLHGGFSCPNRDGTIGRGGCTFCNVSSFVDESTQSQSIQVQLNDRSGEVKRAKKYFAYFQAYTNTFAEVQVLRNMYEQALRSSDIVGLCVGTRQIVFRMR
;
A
#
# COMPACT_ATOMS: atom_id res chain seq x y z
N MET A 1 -20.04 -16.35 22.27
CA MET A 1 -19.74 -16.58 20.84
C MET A 1 -18.88 -15.42 20.36
N GLN A 2 -17.63 -15.69 20.01
CA GLN A 2 -16.75 -14.68 19.43
C GLN A 2 -16.83 -14.75 17.90
N LEU A 3 -16.80 -13.61 17.21
CA LEU A 3 -16.95 -13.50 15.74
C LEU A 3 -16.01 -14.45 14.97
N HIS A 4 -14.82 -14.64 15.51
CA HIS A 4 -13.74 -15.43 14.92
C HIS A 4 -13.99 -16.95 14.97
N GLU A 5 -15.02 -17.39 15.69
CA GLU A 5 -15.50 -18.78 15.74
C GLU A 5 -16.51 -19.08 14.62
N LEU A 6 -17.11 -18.04 14.04
CA LEU A 6 -18.20 -18.14 13.07
C LEU A 6 -17.78 -17.71 11.65
N VAL A 7 -16.71 -16.91 11.53
CA VAL A 7 -16.28 -16.32 10.26
C VAL A 7 -14.78 -16.47 10.08
N ASN A 8 -14.37 -16.87 8.88
CA ASN A 8 -12.97 -16.85 8.47
C ASN A 8 -12.51 -15.41 8.24
N THR A 9 -11.75 -14.87 9.20
CA THR A 9 -11.14 -13.55 9.05
C THR A 9 -9.76 -13.66 8.42
N LEU A 10 -9.40 -12.68 7.57
CA LEU A 10 -8.06 -12.60 6.98
C LEU A 10 -6.97 -12.61 8.06
N GLY A 11 -7.19 -11.94 9.20
CA GLY A 11 -6.24 -11.90 10.31
C GLY A 11 -5.94 -13.29 10.89
N GLN A 12 -6.96 -14.12 11.10
CA GLN A 12 -6.76 -15.50 11.57
C GLN A 12 -6.09 -16.37 10.53
N ASP A 13 -6.46 -16.23 9.27
CA ASP A 13 -5.83 -16.97 8.18
C ASP A 13 -4.33 -16.67 8.08
N LEU A 14 -3.95 -15.39 8.14
CA LEU A 14 -2.55 -14.96 8.15
C LEU A 14 -1.81 -15.43 9.41
N GLN A 15 -2.44 -15.34 10.58
CA GLN A 15 -1.88 -15.86 11.82
C GLN A 15 -1.62 -17.37 11.74
N ARG A 16 -2.50 -18.15 11.10
CA ARG A 16 -2.30 -19.59 10.88
C ARG A 16 -1.18 -19.87 9.86
N ARG A 17 -1.07 -19.08 8.80
CA ARG A 17 -0.05 -19.28 7.73
C ARG A 17 1.36 -18.89 8.16
N TYR A 18 1.49 -17.79 8.91
CA TYR A 18 2.80 -17.20 9.24
C TYR A 18 3.17 -17.36 10.71
N GLY A 19 2.28 -17.90 11.56
CA GLY A 19 2.52 -18.07 13.00
C GLY A 19 2.52 -16.76 13.80
N GLU A 20 2.29 -15.62 13.14
CA GLU A 20 2.28 -14.29 13.75
C GLU A 20 1.32 -13.34 13.05
N LYS A 21 1.03 -12.20 13.69
CA LYS A 21 0.19 -11.16 13.10
C LYS A 21 0.94 -10.49 11.96
N VAL A 22 0.30 -10.37 10.82
CA VAL A 22 0.81 -9.62 9.67
C VAL A 22 0.24 -8.20 9.70
N HIS A 23 1.08 -7.18 9.55
CA HIS A 23 0.64 -5.77 9.51
C HIS A 23 0.81 -5.15 8.12
N LYS A 24 -0.01 -4.15 7.77
CA LYS A 24 0.14 -3.41 6.51
C LYS A 24 1.02 -2.20 6.76
N LEU A 25 2.10 -2.05 6.00
CA LEU A 25 2.94 -0.86 6.01
C LEU A 25 2.57 0.02 4.82
N THR A 26 2.10 1.22 5.11
CA THR A 26 1.64 2.17 4.09
C THR A 26 2.83 2.82 3.39
N LEU A 27 2.82 2.77 2.06
CA LEU A 27 3.89 3.25 1.20
C LEU A 27 3.36 4.30 0.21
N HIS A 28 4.22 5.28 -0.06
CA HIS A 28 4.05 6.29 -1.09
C HIS A 28 4.89 5.94 -2.31
N GLY A 29 4.23 5.62 -3.44
CA GLY A 29 4.90 5.26 -4.70
C GLY A 29 5.41 6.45 -5.51
N GLY A 30 5.21 7.68 -5.05
CA GLY A 30 5.65 8.89 -5.75
C GLY A 30 4.62 9.44 -6.75
N PHE A 31 3.51 8.73 -6.95
CA PHE A 31 2.50 9.07 -7.95
C PHE A 31 1.45 10.03 -7.41
N SER A 32 0.83 10.79 -8.31
CA SER A 32 -0.35 11.61 -8.02
C SER A 32 -1.65 10.88 -8.40
N CYS A 33 -2.80 11.52 -8.16
CA CYS A 33 -4.09 11.08 -8.63
C CYS A 33 -4.56 11.95 -9.81
N PRO A 34 -4.94 11.35 -10.95
CA PRO A 34 -5.35 12.08 -12.14
C PRO A 34 -6.64 12.91 -11.97
N ASN A 35 -7.44 12.58 -10.95
CA ASN A 35 -8.62 13.35 -10.57
C ASN A 35 -8.29 14.56 -9.68
N ARG A 36 -7.09 14.59 -9.08
CA ARG A 36 -6.61 15.68 -8.22
C ARG A 36 -5.66 16.60 -8.98
N ASP A 37 -4.76 16.05 -9.79
CA ASP A 37 -3.80 16.82 -10.59
C ASP A 37 -4.42 17.55 -11.78
N GLY A 38 -5.68 17.22 -12.15
CA GLY A 38 -6.40 17.88 -13.24
C GLY A 38 -6.31 17.17 -14.59
N THR A 39 -5.57 16.07 -14.72
CA THR A 39 -5.32 15.39 -16.00
C THR A 39 -6.53 14.65 -16.57
N ILE A 40 -7.37 14.05 -15.71
CA ILE A 40 -8.63 13.39 -16.11
C ILE A 40 -9.85 14.03 -15.44
N GLY A 41 -9.70 14.51 -14.22
CA GLY A 41 -10.77 15.19 -13.48
C GLY A 41 -10.19 16.24 -12.55
N ARG A 42 -11.07 17.06 -11.96
CA ARG A 42 -10.68 18.14 -11.03
C ARG A 42 -11.33 17.92 -9.67
N GLY A 43 -10.63 18.32 -8.61
CA GLY A 43 -11.16 18.33 -7.23
C GLY A 43 -11.04 17.01 -6.45
N GLY A 44 -10.57 15.92 -7.06
CA GLY A 44 -10.45 14.62 -6.40
C GLY A 44 -11.80 13.89 -6.23
N CYS A 45 -11.82 12.84 -5.42
CA CYS A 45 -13.08 12.18 -5.04
C CYS A 45 -13.66 12.89 -3.82
N THR A 46 -14.98 13.06 -3.77
CA THR A 46 -15.69 13.70 -2.64
C THR A 46 -15.43 13.02 -1.29
N PHE A 47 -15.14 11.71 -1.29
CA PHE A 47 -14.83 10.93 -0.10
C PHE A 47 -13.33 10.86 0.23
N CYS A 48 -12.45 11.41 -0.61
CA CYS A 48 -11.01 11.23 -0.48
C CYS A 48 -10.38 12.28 0.44
N ASN A 49 -10.05 11.88 1.67
CA ASN A 49 -9.34 12.73 2.64
C ASN A 49 -7.85 12.36 2.75
N VAL A 50 -7.03 12.89 1.83
CA VAL A 50 -5.59 12.56 1.71
C VAL A 50 -4.81 12.82 2.99
N SER A 51 -5.12 13.88 3.74
CA SER A 51 -4.41 14.20 4.99
C SER A 51 -4.59 13.14 6.09
N SER A 52 -5.56 12.24 5.96
CA SER A 52 -5.79 11.15 6.92
C SER A 52 -4.96 9.89 6.66
N PHE A 53 -4.34 9.76 5.48
CA PHE A 53 -3.68 8.51 5.10
C PHE A 53 -2.42 8.67 4.24
N VAL A 54 -2.09 9.88 3.81
CA VAL A 54 -0.84 10.18 3.10
C VAL A 54 -0.03 11.17 3.92
N ASP A 55 1.22 10.81 4.16
CA ASP A 55 2.25 11.73 4.62
C ASP A 55 3.09 12.16 3.40
N GLU A 56 2.83 13.37 2.89
CA GLU A 56 3.49 13.91 1.70
C GLU A 56 5.01 13.98 1.84
N SER A 57 5.54 14.06 3.08
CA SER A 57 7.00 14.09 3.30
C SER A 57 7.68 12.80 2.85
N THR A 58 6.95 11.68 2.91
CA THR A 58 7.44 10.35 2.51
C THR A 58 7.54 10.16 1.00
N GLN A 59 6.95 11.06 0.20
CA GLN A 59 6.95 10.98 -1.26
C GLN A 59 8.37 10.94 -1.86
N SER A 60 9.32 11.64 -1.22
CA SER A 60 10.70 11.77 -1.71
C SER A 60 11.62 10.62 -1.29
N GLN A 61 11.17 9.74 -0.38
CA GLN A 61 11.96 8.64 0.14
C GLN A 61 11.83 7.39 -0.72
N SER A 62 12.89 6.58 -0.79
CA SER A 62 12.84 5.28 -1.46
C SER A 62 11.91 4.31 -0.72
N ILE A 63 11.36 3.33 -1.44
CA ILE A 63 10.46 2.31 -0.86
C ILE A 63 11.15 1.55 0.29
N GLN A 64 12.44 1.27 0.17
CA GLN A 64 13.19 0.57 1.21
C GLN A 64 13.29 1.40 2.50
N VAL A 65 13.53 2.72 2.38
CA VAL A 65 13.59 3.61 3.54
C VAL A 65 12.22 3.68 4.22
N GLN A 66 11.15 3.90 3.43
CA GLN A 66 9.79 3.92 3.97
C GLN A 66 9.41 2.61 4.68
N LEU A 67 9.80 1.45 4.13
CA LEU A 67 9.57 0.15 4.76
C LEU A 67 10.30 0.02 6.10
N ASN A 68 11.57 0.42 6.15
CA ASN A 68 12.37 0.36 7.37
C ASN A 68 11.78 1.28 8.44
N ASP A 69 11.48 2.53 8.10
CA ASP A 69 10.91 3.52 9.02
C ASP A 69 9.58 3.02 9.60
N ARG A 70 8.66 2.56 8.73
CA ARG A 70 7.34 2.08 9.15
C ARG A 70 7.40 0.77 9.93
N SER A 71 8.32 -0.13 9.59
CA SER A 71 8.50 -1.37 10.35
C SER A 71 9.03 -1.10 11.76
N GLY A 72 9.88 -0.07 11.94
CA GLY A 72 10.41 0.35 13.24
C GLY A 72 9.33 0.90 14.19
N GLU A 73 8.28 1.52 13.64
CA GLU A 73 7.11 2.00 14.40
C GLU A 73 6.22 0.84 14.90
N VAL A 74 6.19 -0.28 14.19
CA VAL A 74 5.26 -1.39 14.44
C VAL A 74 5.94 -2.50 15.24
N LYS A 75 5.81 -2.46 16.57
CA LYS A 75 6.41 -3.48 17.46
C LYS A 75 5.59 -4.77 17.62
N ARG A 76 4.37 -4.81 17.08
CA ARG A 76 3.37 -5.88 17.32
C ARG A 76 3.33 -6.99 16.27
N ALA A 77 4.14 -6.88 15.23
CA ALA A 77 4.23 -7.80 14.11
C ALA A 77 5.69 -7.83 13.61
N LYS A 78 6.15 -8.93 13.02
CA LYS A 78 7.44 -9.02 12.32
C LYS A 78 7.26 -9.36 10.84
N LYS A 79 6.01 -9.58 10.41
CA LYS A 79 5.65 -9.81 9.00
C LYS A 79 4.69 -8.74 8.52
N TYR A 80 4.88 -8.35 7.27
CA TYR A 80 4.28 -7.15 6.71
C TYR A 80 3.74 -7.34 5.30
N PHE A 81 2.68 -6.61 4.97
CA PHE A 81 2.30 -6.33 3.60
C PHE A 81 2.80 -4.94 3.23
N ALA A 82 3.49 -4.83 2.10
CA ALA A 82 3.79 -3.55 1.47
C ALA A 82 2.51 -3.00 0.85
N TYR A 83 1.94 -1.95 1.45
CA TYR A 83 0.67 -1.37 1.03
C TYR A 83 0.87 -0.04 0.32
N PHE A 84 0.86 -0.08 -1.01
CA PHE A 84 0.86 1.10 -1.87
C PHE A 84 -0.52 1.77 -1.79
N GLN A 85 -0.68 2.65 -0.81
CA GLN A 85 -1.97 3.26 -0.48
C GLN A 85 -2.14 4.64 -1.11
N ALA A 86 -1.05 5.42 -1.20
CA ALA A 86 -1.13 6.80 -1.65
C ALA A 86 -1.57 6.88 -3.11
N TYR A 87 -2.56 7.74 -3.36
CA TYR A 87 -3.05 8.07 -4.70
C TYR A 87 -3.45 6.86 -5.54
N THR A 88 -3.14 6.83 -6.84
CA THR A 88 -3.47 5.69 -7.72
C THR A 88 -2.22 5.06 -8.29
N ASN A 89 -2.02 3.78 -7.97
CA ASN A 89 -0.85 3.00 -8.41
C ASN A 89 -1.02 2.41 -9.81
N THR A 90 -1.76 3.10 -10.66
CA THR A 90 -1.95 2.81 -12.09
C THR A 90 -1.55 4.00 -12.97
N PHE A 91 -1.10 5.10 -12.36
CA PHE A 91 -0.71 6.32 -13.06
C PHE A 91 0.78 6.38 -13.38
N ALA A 92 1.36 5.22 -13.64
CA ALA A 92 2.74 5.06 -14.08
C ALA A 92 2.87 3.89 -15.05
N GLU A 93 3.95 3.88 -15.81
CA GLU A 93 4.30 2.79 -16.72
C GLU A 93 4.43 1.46 -15.98
N VAL A 94 4.02 0.37 -16.64
CA VAL A 94 4.00 -0.97 -16.04
C VAL A 94 5.38 -1.39 -15.54
N GLN A 95 6.44 -1.00 -16.25
CA GLN A 95 7.81 -1.31 -15.85
C GLN A 95 8.23 -0.56 -14.57
N VAL A 96 7.78 0.69 -14.41
CA VAL A 96 8.04 1.48 -13.20
C VAL A 96 7.32 0.85 -12.00
N LEU A 97 6.05 0.49 -12.15
CA LEU A 97 5.26 -0.17 -11.12
C LEU A 97 5.87 -1.53 -10.73
N ARG A 98 6.26 -2.34 -11.72
CA ARG A 98 6.93 -3.64 -11.49
C ARG A 98 8.19 -3.47 -10.67
N ASN A 99 9.10 -2.59 -11.10
CA ASN A 99 10.37 -2.36 -10.41
C ASN A 99 10.16 -1.92 -8.96
N MET A 100 9.13 -1.14 -8.70
CA MET A 100 8.78 -0.66 -7.36
C MET A 100 8.22 -1.77 -6.46
N TYR A 101 7.35 -2.61 -7.01
CA TYR A 101 6.79 -3.75 -6.29
C TYR A 101 7.83 -4.81 -5.99
N GLU A 102 8.72 -5.08 -6.95
CA GLU A 102 9.86 -5.98 -6.74
C GLU A 102 10.80 -5.46 -5.67
N GLN A 103 11.08 -4.16 -5.63
CA GLN A 103 11.87 -3.56 -4.55
C GLN A 103 11.24 -3.80 -3.18
N ALA A 104 9.92 -3.63 -3.05
CA ALA A 104 9.22 -3.88 -1.79
C ALA A 104 9.30 -5.36 -1.37
N LEU A 105 9.17 -6.29 -2.33
CA LEU A 105 9.20 -7.73 -2.07
C LEU A 105 10.61 -8.28 -1.74
N ARG A 106 11.69 -7.53 -2.01
CA ARG A 106 13.05 -7.94 -1.64
C ARG A 106 13.30 -7.92 -0.13
N SER A 107 12.48 -7.20 0.64
CA SER A 107 12.58 -7.17 2.09
C SER A 107 12.07 -8.49 2.70
N SER A 108 12.88 -9.15 3.53
CA SER A 108 12.60 -10.47 4.11
C SER A 108 11.36 -10.54 5.01
N ASP A 109 10.92 -9.38 5.50
CA ASP A 109 9.78 -9.25 6.40
C ASP A 109 8.48 -8.96 5.64
N ILE A 110 8.56 -8.74 4.33
CA ILE A 110 7.40 -8.51 3.47
C ILE A 110 6.89 -9.84 2.92
N VAL A 111 5.66 -10.20 3.27
CA VAL A 111 4.99 -11.45 2.86
C VAL A 111 4.03 -11.26 1.68
N GLY A 112 3.87 -10.02 1.20
CA GLY A 112 3.09 -9.73 0.00
C GLY A 112 2.83 -8.24 -0.22
N LEU A 113 1.97 -7.97 -1.21
CA LEU A 113 1.63 -6.63 -1.67
C LEU A 113 0.15 -6.34 -1.49
N CYS A 114 -0.16 -5.11 -1.13
CA CYS A 114 -1.48 -4.52 -1.25
C CYS A 114 -1.35 -3.30 -2.16
N VAL A 115 -2.17 -3.21 -3.21
CA VAL A 115 -2.11 -2.09 -4.17
C VAL A 115 -3.45 -1.38 -4.20
N GLY A 116 -3.48 -0.13 -3.74
CA GLY A 116 -4.60 0.77 -3.89
C GLY A 116 -4.61 1.34 -5.30
N THR A 117 -5.68 1.10 -6.05
CA THR A 117 -5.83 1.64 -7.40
C THR A 117 -7.23 2.17 -7.64
N ARG A 118 -7.33 3.19 -8.48
CA ARG A 118 -8.60 3.67 -9.02
C ARG A 118 -8.97 2.82 -10.24
N GLN A 119 -10.26 2.58 -10.41
CA GLN A 119 -10.88 2.04 -11.62
C GLN A 119 -10.78 3.00 -12.82
N ILE A 120 -9.55 3.33 -13.23
CA ILE A 120 -9.22 3.88 -14.53
C ILE A 120 -8.15 2.93 -15.05
N VAL A 121 -8.65 1.87 -15.66
CA VAL A 121 -7.88 0.74 -16.16
C VAL A 121 -6.89 1.24 -17.21
N PHE A 122 -5.61 0.91 -17.00
CA PHE A 122 -4.55 0.82 -18.01
C PHE A 122 -4.83 1.59 -19.31
N ARG A 123 -4.43 2.86 -19.36
CA ARG A 123 -4.15 3.49 -20.66
C ARG A 123 -2.75 3.03 -21.07
N MET A 124 -2.61 1.74 -21.41
CA MET A 124 -1.44 1.27 -22.15
C MET A 124 -1.42 2.10 -23.43
N ARG A 125 -0.46 3.03 -23.52
CA ARG A 125 -0.06 3.60 -24.80
C ARG A 125 0.88 2.64 -25.49
#